data_AF-A0A6C2UTL4-F1
#
_entry.id   AF-A0A6C2UTL4-F1
#
_cell.length_a   1.000
_cell.length_b   1.000
_cell.length_c   1.000
_cell.angle_alpha   90.00
_cell.angle_beta   90.00
_cell.angle_gamma   90.00
#
_symmetry.space_group_name_H-M   'P 1'
#
loop_
_entity.id
_entity.type
_entity.pdbx_description
1 polymer ?
#
loop_
_entity_poly.entity_id
_entity_poly.type
_entity_poly.pdbx_seq_one_letter_code
_entity_poly.pdbx_strand_id
1 'polypeptide(L)'
;MFDRGQEFILKVEGKKLFFSDCDFLPVEKVVLDHPDDRGMEIESFAFRRFPWIKLWVQRFSDGVLDCDVSDFKPAAGFGSQAVDLSTVRKMSVFVDKGQVLDFALAKPKPAIPKPAPPKPCPRPFVPPKPPPKPEPFDETVCFTVPLDRIRFEEGCATVGWGGRLSLSGRFVRFEASIENSFVSEKLNCIKPYLAKCLGSGEVEIRAAVRGRGDEVEAVEAESAAIASISPGMIGEVRFRYVKGELRKWRRGKRRVTTAARFFERIHEVGFGESDTDFLVDILRARDAKHSAHVEYLAGLHHSNLVRLRLVKDPFSFLCFLPGKSDCFFAWETFEGTDATYLWSFGKPPEYLVSHKQELKRWLGWVETQLDLIHAAGRDEYHQNASPSFRRVFHSYKEAGGFEKWKDEIQNVLEQ
;
A
#
# COMPACT_ATOMS: atom_id res chain seq x y z
N MET A 1 -27.54 23.77 8.71
CA MET A 1 -27.17 24.38 7.42
C MET A 1 -25.98 23.59 6.92
N PHE A 2 -25.97 23.13 5.67
CA PHE A 2 -24.98 22.14 5.19
C PHE A 2 -23.55 22.57 5.45
N ASP A 3 -22.82 21.73 6.20
CA ASP A 3 -21.40 21.95 6.41
C ASP A 3 -20.61 21.37 5.25
N ARG A 4 -19.60 22.12 4.82
CA ARG A 4 -18.67 21.63 3.80
C ARG A 4 -17.98 20.38 4.32
N GLY A 5 -17.99 19.31 3.52
CA GLY A 5 -17.46 18.01 3.92
C GLY A 5 -18.48 17.05 4.50
N GLN A 6 -19.74 17.45 4.61
CA GLN A 6 -20.82 16.55 4.96
C GLN A 6 -21.10 15.58 3.80
N GLU A 7 -21.28 14.29 4.11
CA GLU A 7 -21.71 13.27 3.16
C GLU A 7 -23.19 12.94 3.36
N PHE A 8 -23.93 12.78 2.26
CA PHE A 8 -25.27 12.21 2.32
C PHE A 8 -25.58 11.40 1.07
N ILE A 9 -26.57 10.53 1.19
CA ILE A 9 -27.02 9.64 0.13
C ILE A 9 -28.39 10.11 -0.34
N LEU A 10 -28.57 10.29 -1.65
CA LEU A 10 -29.87 10.69 -2.20
C LEU A 10 -30.18 10.01 -3.53
N LYS A 11 -31.46 10.02 -3.89
CA LYS A 11 -31.96 9.61 -5.21
C LYS A 11 -32.67 10.79 -5.84
N VAL A 12 -32.38 11.08 -7.11
CA VAL A 12 -33.04 12.17 -7.84
C VAL A 12 -34.10 11.58 -8.76
N GLU A 13 -35.36 11.97 -8.57
CA GLU A 13 -36.47 11.55 -9.41
C GLU A 13 -37.36 12.75 -9.74
N GLY A 14 -37.26 13.22 -10.99
CA GLY A 14 -37.87 14.49 -11.40
C GLY A 14 -37.24 15.68 -10.68
N LYS A 15 -38.10 16.55 -10.15
CA LYS A 15 -37.73 17.69 -9.30
C LYS A 15 -37.70 17.35 -7.81
N LYS A 16 -37.52 16.08 -7.46
CA LYS A 16 -37.53 15.61 -6.08
C LYS A 16 -36.22 14.90 -5.76
N LEU A 17 -35.65 15.24 -4.61
CA LEU A 17 -34.53 14.53 -4.01
C LEU A 17 -35.09 13.65 -2.91
N PHE A 18 -34.93 12.34 -3.03
CA PHE A 18 -35.33 11.36 -2.02
C PHE A 18 -34.12 11.07 -1.13
N PHE A 19 -34.36 10.93 0.17
CA PHE A 19 -33.36 10.62 1.21
C PHE A 19 -33.69 9.32 1.95
N SER A 20 -34.97 8.94 1.90
CA SER A 20 -35.50 7.63 2.28
C SER A 20 -36.60 7.26 1.29
N ASP A 21 -37.21 6.09 1.44
CA ASP A 21 -38.36 5.70 0.60
C ASP A 21 -39.59 6.62 0.81
N CYS A 22 -39.65 7.35 1.93
CA CYS A 22 -40.79 8.20 2.30
C CYS A 22 -40.46 9.70 2.33
N ASP A 23 -39.19 10.08 2.49
CA ASP A 23 -38.78 11.46 2.67
C ASP A 23 -38.18 12.02 1.38
N PHE A 24 -38.80 13.09 0.87
CA PHE A 24 -38.30 13.80 -0.30
C PHE A 24 -38.34 15.32 -0.13
N LEU A 25 -37.42 16.00 -0.82
CA LEU A 25 -37.36 17.45 -0.93
C LEU A 25 -37.63 17.89 -2.37
N PRO A 26 -38.53 18.86 -2.61
CA PRO A 26 -38.67 19.49 -3.92
C PRO A 26 -37.48 20.42 -4.20
N VAL A 27 -36.91 20.34 -5.40
CA VAL A 27 -35.86 21.23 -5.89
C VAL A 27 -36.28 21.87 -7.21
N GLU A 28 -35.88 23.12 -7.45
CA GLU A 28 -36.27 23.85 -8.66
C GLU A 28 -35.58 23.28 -9.91
N LYS A 29 -34.30 22.91 -9.74
CA LYS A 29 -33.40 22.46 -10.80
C LYS A 29 -32.28 21.59 -10.23
N VAL A 30 -31.91 20.54 -10.96
CA VAL A 30 -30.68 19.77 -10.77
C VAL A 30 -29.81 19.94 -12.01
N VAL A 31 -28.53 20.27 -11.80
CA VAL A 31 -27.57 20.50 -12.87
C VAL A 31 -26.41 19.54 -12.71
N LEU A 32 -26.07 18.80 -13.78
CA LEU A 32 -24.80 18.12 -13.89
C LEU A 32 -23.78 19.06 -14.53
N ASP A 33 -22.63 19.17 -13.89
CA ASP A 33 -21.47 19.89 -14.41
C ASP A 33 -20.35 18.88 -14.66
N HIS A 34 -20.12 18.59 -15.94
CA HIS A 34 -19.04 17.70 -16.38
C HIS A 34 -17.90 18.54 -16.94
N PRO A 35 -16.62 18.13 -16.79
CA PRO A 35 -15.48 18.87 -17.32
C PRO A 35 -15.60 19.23 -18.81
N ASP A 36 -16.18 18.33 -19.60
CA ASP A 36 -16.36 18.48 -21.05
C ASP A 36 -17.71 19.10 -21.47
N ASP A 37 -18.72 19.13 -20.58
CA ASP A 37 -20.05 19.71 -20.86
C ASP A 37 -20.58 20.46 -19.64
N ARG A 38 -20.59 21.80 -19.74
CA ARG A 38 -20.98 22.66 -18.62
C ARG A 38 -22.49 22.87 -18.59
N GLY A 39 -23.11 22.39 -17.52
CA GLY A 39 -24.43 22.81 -17.10
C GLY A 39 -25.61 22.12 -17.79
N MET A 40 -25.61 20.79 -17.81
CA MET A 40 -26.75 20.00 -18.27
C MET A 40 -27.86 19.98 -17.20
N GLU A 41 -29.05 20.51 -17.52
CA GLU A 41 -30.23 20.33 -16.66
C GLU A 41 -30.74 18.89 -16.77
N ILE A 42 -30.81 18.20 -15.64
CA ILE A 42 -31.29 16.83 -15.57
C ILE A 42 -32.79 16.84 -15.30
N GLU A 43 -33.53 16.07 -16.07
CA GLU A 43 -34.94 15.80 -15.79
C GLU A 43 -35.10 14.62 -14.83
N SER A 44 -34.37 13.53 -15.04
CA SER A 44 -34.32 12.37 -14.12
C SER A 44 -33.10 11.49 -14.40
N PHE A 45 -32.79 10.57 -13.49
CA PHE A 45 -31.88 9.45 -13.79
C PHE A 45 -32.69 8.21 -14.15
N ALA A 46 -32.15 7.35 -15.03
CA ALA A 46 -32.86 6.17 -15.52
C ALA A 46 -33.29 5.21 -14.38
N PHE A 47 -34.60 5.16 -14.12
CA PHE A 47 -35.25 4.48 -12.99
C PHE A 47 -34.92 2.98 -12.84
N ARG A 48 -34.61 2.28 -13.95
CA ARG A 48 -34.46 0.81 -13.95
C ARG A 48 -33.09 0.31 -13.45
N ARG A 49 -32.11 1.19 -13.22
CA ARG A 49 -30.74 0.78 -12.87
C ARG A 49 -30.02 1.65 -11.84
N PHE A 50 -30.64 2.73 -11.35
CA PHE A 50 -29.92 3.68 -10.51
C PHE A 50 -30.13 3.42 -9.00
N PRO A 51 -29.12 2.92 -8.30
CA PRO A 51 -29.05 3.01 -6.85
C PRO A 51 -28.62 4.42 -6.45
N TRP A 52 -29.13 4.87 -5.32
CA TRP A 52 -28.76 6.08 -4.59
C TRP A 52 -27.31 6.57 -4.79
N ILE A 53 -27.15 7.90 -4.95
CA ILE A 53 -25.86 8.57 -5.14
C ILE A 53 -25.32 9.02 -3.78
N LYS A 54 -24.05 8.71 -3.48
CA LYS A 54 -23.35 9.28 -2.34
C LYS A 54 -22.69 10.60 -2.74
N LEU A 55 -23.15 11.70 -2.16
CA LEU A 55 -22.69 13.05 -2.45
C LEU A 55 -21.84 13.61 -1.31
N TRP A 56 -20.84 14.40 -1.67
CA TRP A 56 -19.97 15.15 -0.77
C TRP A 56 -20.21 16.65 -0.94
N VAL A 57 -20.63 17.35 0.12
CA VAL A 57 -20.95 18.79 0.05
C VAL A 57 -19.68 19.61 -0.15
N GLN A 58 -19.63 20.35 -1.26
CA GLN A 58 -18.59 21.34 -1.53
C GLN A 58 -18.96 22.71 -0.96
N ARG A 59 -20.21 23.11 -1.14
CA ARG A 59 -20.70 24.44 -0.72
C ARG A 59 -22.22 24.44 -0.61
N PHE A 60 -22.73 25.20 0.35
CA PHE A 60 -24.11 25.63 0.35
C PHE A 60 -24.19 27.14 0.55
N SER A 61 -24.77 27.85 -0.42
CA SER A 61 -25.00 29.28 -0.31
C SER A 61 -26.22 29.68 -1.14
N ASP A 62 -27.04 30.58 -0.60
CA ASP A 62 -28.21 31.14 -1.28
C ASP A 62 -29.20 30.08 -1.79
N GLY A 63 -29.32 28.96 -1.08
CA GLY A 63 -30.16 27.83 -1.47
C GLY A 63 -29.58 26.97 -2.61
N VAL A 64 -28.34 27.21 -3.04
CA VAL A 64 -27.63 26.36 -3.99
C VAL A 64 -26.73 25.40 -3.24
N LEU A 65 -26.91 24.11 -3.46
CA LEU A 65 -26.11 23.03 -2.90
C LEU A 65 -25.21 22.44 -3.98
N ASP A 66 -23.91 22.62 -3.80
CA ASP A 66 -22.86 22.16 -4.72
C ASP A 66 -22.22 20.90 -4.12
N CYS A 67 -22.21 19.81 -4.88
CA CYS A 67 -21.79 18.50 -4.41
C CYS A 67 -20.94 17.74 -5.43
N ASP A 68 -19.96 16.98 -4.94
CA ASP A 68 -19.21 16.01 -5.73
C ASP A 68 -19.79 14.61 -5.55
N VAL A 69 -19.78 13.80 -6.61
CA VAL A 69 -20.13 12.37 -6.52
C VAL A 69 -18.96 11.58 -5.92
N SER A 70 -19.18 11.01 -4.74
CA SER A 70 -18.15 10.26 -3.99
C SER A 70 -18.19 8.75 -4.23
N ASP A 71 -19.38 8.16 -4.41
CA ASP A 71 -19.55 6.73 -4.75
C ASP A 71 -20.90 6.50 -5.46
N PHE A 72 -20.96 5.42 -6.25
CA PHE A 72 -22.14 4.93 -6.96
C PHE A 72 -22.21 3.41 -6.81
N LYS A 73 -23.04 2.91 -5.88
CA LYS A 73 -23.24 1.46 -5.68
C LYS A 73 -24.67 1.09 -5.30
N PRO A 74 -25.20 -0.02 -5.84
CA PRO A 74 -26.44 -0.61 -5.37
C PRO A 74 -26.20 -1.43 -4.12
N ALA A 75 -26.78 -1.01 -2.99
CA ALA A 75 -27.66 -1.83 -2.15
C ALA A 75 -27.63 -1.45 -0.65
N ALA A 76 -28.81 -1.66 -0.06
CA ALA A 76 -29.14 -2.06 1.31
C ALA A 76 -28.55 -1.27 2.50
N GLY A 77 -29.44 -0.54 3.18
CA GLY A 77 -29.28 -0.21 4.59
C GLY A 77 -29.25 1.29 4.86
N PHE A 78 -30.40 1.82 5.26
CA PHE A 78 -30.53 3.17 5.79
C PHE A 78 -29.94 3.23 7.20
N GLY A 79 -28.78 3.86 7.35
CA GLY A 79 -28.48 4.54 8.61
C GLY A 79 -29.27 5.84 8.62
N SER A 80 -30.04 6.12 9.67
CA SER A 80 -30.84 7.33 9.85
C SER A 80 -30.01 8.61 9.64
N GLN A 81 -29.94 9.09 8.40
CA GLN A 81 -29.33 10.37 8.06
C GLN A 81 -30.32 11.48 8.38
N ALA A 82 -30.09 12.17 9.49
CA ALA A 82 -30.84 13.38 9.85
C ALA A 82 -30.14 14.59 9.22
N VAL A 83 -30.54 14.96 8.01
CA VAL A 83 -30.03 16.16 7.33
C VAL A 83 -31.21 17.05 6.95
N ASP A 84 -31.22 18.29 7.45
CA ASP A 84 -32.27 19.27 7.12
C ASP A 84 -31.93 19.99 5.81
N LEU A 85 -32.65 19.63 4.74
CA LEU A 85 -32.52 20.20 3.39
C LEU A 85 -33.65 21.12 2.97
N SER A 86 -34.52 21.51 3.90
CA SER A 86 -35.64 22.41 3.62
C SER A 86 -35.24 23.73 2.93
N THR A 87 -33.98 24.17 3.08
CA THR A 87 -33.45 25.40 2.50
C THR A 87 -32.84 25.27 1.10
N VAL A 88 -32.74 24.05 0.55
CA VAL A 88 -32.11 23.81 -0.77
C VAL A 88 -33.10 24.08 -1.90
N ARG A 89 -32.76 25.01 -2.79
CA ARG A 89 -33.53 25.41 -3.97
C ARG A 89 -32.97 24.82 -5.26
N LYS A 90 -31.64 24.74 -5.36
CA LYS A 90 -30.91 24.24 -6.55
C LYS A 90 -29.80 23.29 -6.12
N MET A 91 -29.56 22.24 -6.92
CA MET A 91 -28.44 21.32 -6.72
C MET A 91 -27.52 21.30 -7.95
N SER A 92 -26.21 21.45 -7.72
CA SER A 92 -25.17 21.31 -8.74
C SER A 92 -24.33 20.08 -8.39
N VAL A 93 -24.25 19.12 -9.31
CA VAL A 93 -23.54 17.86 -9.13
C VAL A 93 -22.35 17.83 -10.08
N PHE A 94 -21.14 17.76 -9.52
CA PHE A 94 -19.91 17.65 -10.27
C PHE A 94 -19.54 16.18 -10.46
N VAL A 95 -19.16 15.81 -11.69
CA VAL A 95 -18.82 14.43 -12.03
C VAL A 95 -17.53 14.38 -12.84
N ASP A 96 -16.55 13.64 -12.34
CA ASP A 96 -15.24 13.47 -12.97
C ASP A 96 -15.18 12.29 -13.97
N LYS A 97 -16.25 11.49 -14.09
CA LYS A 97 -16.31 10.27 -14.94
C LYS A 97 -17.62 10.16 -15.71
N GLY A 98 -17.55 9.81 -17.00
CA GLY A 98 -18.70 9.76 -17.92
C GLY A 98 -19.83 8.78 -17.58
N GLN A 99 -19.64 7.85 -16.63
CA GLN A 99 -20.66 6.85 -16.30
C GLN A 99 -21.98 7.46 -15.78
N VAL A 100 -21.95 8.59 -15.07
CA VAL A 100 -23.19 9.26 -14.60
C VAL A 100 -23.94 9.92 -15.77
N LEU A 101 -23.21 10.38 -16.79
CA LEU A 101 -23.81 10.97 -18.00
C LEU A 101 -24.63 9.94 -18.77
N ASP A 102 -24.17 8.69 -18.84
CA ASP A 102 -24.85 7.59 -19.55
C ASP A 102 -26.26 7.29 -19.01
N PHE A 103 -26.54 7.68 -17.75
CA PHE A 103 -27.81 7.41 -17.07
C PHE A 103 -28.64 8.67 -16.78
N ALA A 104 -28.08 9.86 -17.03
CA ALA A 104 -28.78 11.11 -16.84
C ALA A 104 -29.66 11.42 -18.05
N LEU A 105 -30.96 11.61 -17.82
CA LEU A 105 -31.90 12.04 -18.84
C LEU A 105 -31.91 13.57 -18.88
N ALA A 106 -31.27 14.12 -19.92
CA ALA A 106 -31.21 15.55 -20.15
C ALA A 106 -32.60 16.12 -20.44
N LYS A 107 -32.89 17.30 -19.87
CA LYS A 107 -34.11 18.03 -20.20
C LYS A 107 -34.03 18.53 -21.65
N PRO A 108 -35.05 18.31 -22.49
CA PRO A 108 -35.03 18.78 -23.88
C PRO A 108 -34.90 20.31 -23.92
N LYS A 109 -33.97 20.81 -24.75
CA LYS A 109 -33.77 22.26 -24.94
C LYS A 109 -35.07 22.90 -25.44
N PRO A 110 -35.54 24.02 -24.84
CA PRO A 110 -36.69 24.74 -25.38
C PRO A 110 -36.41 25.18 -26.81
N ALA A 111 -37.42 25.09 -27.68
CA ALA A 111 -37.34 25.61 -29.04
C ALA A 111 -37.01 27.12 -29.02
N ILE A 112 -36.08 27.52 -29.89
CA ILE A 112 -35.60 28.90 -30.02
C ILE A 112 -36.81 29.83 -30.26
N PRO A 113 -37.06 30.85 -29.41
CA PRO A 113 -38.09 31.84 -29.68
C PRO A 113 -37.75 32.67 -30.91
N LYS A 114 -38.74 32.95 -31.76
CA LYS A 114 -38.61 33.87 -32.91
C LYS A 114 -38.08 35.24 -32.47
N PRO A 115 -37.30 35.94 -33.33
CA PRO A 115 -36.63 37.16 -32.94
C PRO A 115 -37.63 38.27 -32.57
N ALA A 116 -37.41 38.87 -31.40
CA ALA A 116 -38.11 40.05 -30.93
C ALA A 116 -37.63 41.31 -31.69
N PRO A 117 -38.50 42.34 -31.81
CA PRO A 117 -38.18 43.56 -32.55
C PRO A 117 -37.03 44.38 -31.91
N PRO A 118 -36.36 45.24 -32.70
CA PRO A 118 -35.09 45.85 -32.32
C PRO A 118 -35.24 46.80 -31.14
N LYS A 119 -34.33 46.66 -30.17
CA LYS A 119 -34.18 47.61 -29.06
C LYS A 119 -33.37 48.85 -29.50
N PRO A 120 -33.61 50.02 -28.87
CA PRO A 120 -32.95 51.28 -29.25
C PRO A 120 -31.46 51.30 -28.89
N CYS A 121 -30.73 52.18 -29.59
CA CYS A 121 -29.27 52.28 -29.64
C CYS A 121 -28.53 52.24 -28.29
N PRO A 122 -27.33 51.63 -28.24
CA PRO A 122 -26.50 51.57 -27.05
C PRO A 122 -25.77 52.90 -26.78
N ARG A 123 -25.63 53.24 -25.50
CA ARG A 123 -24.76 54.31 -25.02
C ARG A 123 -23.27 53.95 -25.21
N PRO A 124 -22.35 54.92 -25.26
CA PRO A 124 -20.93 54.67 -25.48
C PRO A 124 -20.34 53.74 -24.42
N PHE A 125 -19.72 52.65 -24.88
CA PHE A 125 -18.99 51.71 -24.04
C PHE A 125 -17.65 52.33 -23.64
N VAL A 126 -17.45 52.55 -22.35
CA VAL A 126 -16.13 52.86 -21.79
C VAL A 126 -15.46 51.53 -21.48
N PRO A 127 -14.30 51.20 -22.07
CA PRO A 127 -13.62 49.95 -21.78
C PRO A 127 -13.22 49.92 -20.29
N PRO A 128 -13.63 48.88 -19.53
CA PRO A 128 -13.21 48.74 -18.15
C PRO A 128 -11.68 48.61 -18.11
N LYS A 129 -11.06 49.31 -17.17
CA LYS A 129 -9.61 49.19 -16.92
C LYS A 129 -9.25 47.71 -16.72
N PRO A 130 -8.12 47.24 -17.27
CA PRO A 130 -7.68 45.87 -17.06
C PRO A 130 -7.56 45.61 -15.55
N PRO A 131 -8.04 44.45 -15.06
CA PRO A 131 -7.96 44.13 -13.65
C PRO A 131 -6.48 44.16 -13.20
N PRO A 132 -6.21 44.64 -11.98
CA PRO A 132 -4.86 44.63 -11.44
C PRO A 132 -4.30 43.21 -11.48
N LYS A 133 -3.04 43.08 -11.93
CA LYS A 133 -2.34 41.79 -11.94
C LYS A 133 -2.35 41.22 -10.51
N PRO A 134 -2.76 39.97 -10.30
CA PRO A 134 -2.81 39.41 -8.96
C PRO A 134 -1.41 39.34 -8.36
N GLU A 135 -1.27 39.89 -7.16
CA GLU A 135 -0.02 39.88 -6.40
C GLU A 135 0.31 38.44 -5.97
N PRO A 136 1.60 38.06 -6.00
CA PRO A 136 2.04 36.78 -5.47
C PRO A 136 1.85 36.75 -3.94
N PHE A 137 1.48 35.60 -3.41
CA PHE A 137 1.42 35.37 -1.96
C PHE A 137 2.18 34.09 -1.60
N ASP A 138 2.72 34.07 -0.38
CA ASP A 138 3.36 32.91 0.23
C ASP A 138 2.62 32.62 1.55
N GLU A 139 2.18 31.37 1.75
CA GLU A 139 1.49 30.92 2.97
C GLU A 139 1.98 29.53 3.39
N THR A 140 2.00 29.27 4.70
CA THR A 140 2.29 27.93 5.24
C THR A 140 1.00 27.26 5.68
N VAL A 141 0.79 26.02 5.24
CA VAL A 141 -0.36 25.20 5.58
C VAL A 141 0.11 23.96 6.34
N CYS A 142 -0.50 23.70 7.50
CA CYS A 142 -0.30 22.46 8.26
C CYS A 142 -1.56 21.60 8.18
N PHE A 143 -1.39 20.31 7.87
CA PHE A 143 -2.51 19.38 7.77
C PHE A 143 -2.08 17.95 8.09
N THR A 144 -3.06 17.15 8.51
CA THR A 144 -2.86 15.74 8.85
C THR A 144 -3.55 14.87 7.81
N VAL A 145 -2.84 13.83 7.35
CA VAL A 145 -3.35 12.87 6.36
C VAL A 145 -3.12 11.44 6.81
N PRO A 146 -4.06 10.52 6.57
CA PRO A 146 -3.79 9.10 6.71
C PRO A 146 -2.65 8.66 5.80
N LEU A 147 -1.74 7.84 6.31
CA LEU A 147 -0.59 7.29 5.58
C LEU A 147 -1.03 6.55 4.30
N ASP A 148 -2.23 5.97 4.31
CA ASP A 148 -2.81 5.30 3.13
C ASP A 148 -3.02 6.26 1.95
N ARG A 149 -3.25 7.55 2.20
CA ARG A 149 -3.44 8.59 1.16
C ARG A 149 -2.13 9.20 0.64
N ILE A 150 -1.01 8.95 1.30
CA ILE A 150 0.32 9.40 0.85
C ILE A 150 0.83 8.40 -0.17
N ARG A 151 1.27 8.84 -1.35
CA ARG A 151 1.93 7.97 -2.34
C ARG A 151 3.43 8.06 -2.14
N PHE A 152 4.09 6.92 -2.03
CA PHE A 152 5.55 6.87 -2.03
C PHE A 152 6.06 6.68 -3.45
N GLU A 153 7.07 7.47 -3.82
CA GLU A 153 7.76 7.43 -5.11
C GLU A 153 9.27 7.38 -4.83
N GLU A 154 10.10 7.21 -5.85
CA GLU A 154 11.56 7.16 -5.64
C GLU A 154 12.09 8.51 -5.14
N GLY A 155 12.58 8.54 -3.90
CA GLY A 155 13.15 9.72 -3.27
C GLY A 155 12.14 10.72 -2.70
N CYS A 156 10.83 10.49 -2.81
CA CYS A 156 9.83 11.42 -2.27
C CYS A 156 8.49 10.77 -1.90
N ALA A 157 7.71 11.48 -1.08
CA ALA A 157 6.33 11.15 -0.73
C ALA A 157 5.39 12.25 -1.22
N THR A 158 4.40 11.89 -2.04
CA THR A 158 3.44 12.82 -2.65
C THR A 158 2.07 12.72 -1.98
N VAL A 159 1.41 13.87 -1.78
CA VAL A 159 0.04 13.91 -1.25
C VAL A 159 -0.75 15.09 -1.83
N GLY A 160 -1.99 14.81 -2.22
CA GLY A 160 -2.93 15.86 -2.61
C GLY A 160 -3.57 16.51 -1.38
N TRP A 161 -3.58 17.84 -1.35
CA TRP A 161 -4.30 18.62 -0.35
C TRP A 161 -5.26 19.61 -1.02
N GLY A 162 -6.42 19.80 -0.40
CA GLY A 162 -7.41 20.77 -0.83
C GLY A 162 -8.07 21.44 0.39
N GLY A 163 -7.98 22.76 0.46
CA GLY A 163 -8.44 23.49 1.63
C GLY A 163 -8.48 25.00 1.42
N ARG A 164 -8.95 25.70 2.45
CA ARG A 164 -8.98 27.17 2.45
C ARG A 164 -7.71 27.69 3.09
N LEU A 165 -7.02 28.56 2.38
CA LEU A 165 -5.88 29.32 2.89
C LEU A 165 -6.37 30.36 3.91
N SER A 166 -5.67 30.46 5.02
CA SER A 166 -6.02 31.32 6.16
C SER A 166 -5.80 32.80 5.85
N LEU A 167 -4.74 33.14 5.11
CA LEU A 167 -4.41 34.55 4.79
C LEU A 167 -5.22 35.06 3.61
N SER A 168 -5.31 34.27 2.53
CA SER A 168 -6.03 34.70 1.32
C SER A 168 -7.53 34.41 1.35
N GLY A 169 -8.00 33.53 2.24
CA GLY A 169 -9.38 33.07 2.27
C GLY A 169 -9.79 32.33 0.99
N ARG A 170 -8.84 31.94 0.13
CA ARG A 170 -9.08 31.24 -1.13
C ARG A 170 -9.09 29.74 -0.93
N PHE A 171 -9.90 29.04 -1.70
CA PHE A 171 -9.84 27.59 -1.76
C PHE A 171 -8.82 27.18 -2.83
N VAL A 172 -7.91 26.31 -2.46
CA VAL A 172 -6.81 25.88 -3.33
C VAL A 172 -6.68 24.37 -3.27
N ARG A 173 -6.21 23.77 -4.37
CA ARG A 173 -5.79 22.37 -4.43
C ARG A 173 -4.37 22.33 -4.93
N PHE A 174 -3.50 21.60 -4.26
CA PHE A 174 -2.12 21.38 -4.68
C PHE A 174 -1.66 19.98 -4.29
N GLU A 175 -0.60 19.52 -4.93
CA GLU A 175 0.13 18.32 -4.53
C GLU A 175 1.40 18.74 -3.80
N ALA A 176 1.59 18.23 -2.59
CA ALA A 176 2.81 18.41 -1.82
C ALA A 176 3.74 17.22 -2.05
N SER A 177 5.00 17.49 -2.37
CA SER A 177 6.07 16.50 -2.46
C SER A 177 7.04 16.69 -1.30
N ILE A 178 7.26 15.65 -0.51
CA ILE A 178 8.16 15.63 0.63
C ILE A 178 9.38 14.79 0.24
N GLU A 179 10.55 15.40 0.17
CA GLU A 179 11.78 14.70 -0.21
C GLU A 179 12.29 13.81 0.93
N ASN A 180 12.63 12.57 0.58
CA ASN A 180 13.41 11.66 1.43
C ASN A 180 14.05 10.58 0.54
N SER A 181 15.38 10.57 0.46
CA SER A 181 16.16 9.65 -0.39
C SER A 181 15.98 8.16 -0.06
N PHE A 182 15.46 7.83 1.13
CA PHE A 182 15.19 6.45 1.55
C PHE A 182 13.76 6.00 1.23
N VAL A 183 12.91 6.92 0.82
CA VAL A 183 11.57 6.59 0.35
C VAL A 183 11.66 6.01 -1.06
N SER A 184 10.87 4.97 -1.30
CA SER A 184 10.77 4.27 -2.57
C SER A 184 9.32 3.85 -2.80
N GLU A 185 8.94 3.64 -4.06
CA GLU A 185 7.60 3.18 -4.42
C GLU A 185 7.23 1.88 -3.70
N LYS A 186 8.26 1.08 -3.41
CA LYS A 186 8.15 -0.19 -2.70
C LYS A 186 7.36 -0.05 -1.40
N LEU A 187 7.59 1.01 -0.62
CA LEU A 187 6.97 1.23 0.69
C LEU A 187 5.43 1.24 0.66
N ASN A 188 4.81 1.51 -0.50
CA ASN A 188 3.36 1.49 -0.65
C ASN A 188 2.73 0.14 -0.27
N CYS A 189 3.40 -0.99 -0.50
CA CYS A 189 2.84 -2.32 -0.20
C CYS A 189 2.91 -2.71 1.29
N ILE A 190 3.69 -1.97 2.09
CA ILE A 190 3.90 -2.24 3.53
C ILE A 190 3.49 -1.06 4.44
N LYS A 191 2.70 -0.11 3.93
CA LYS A 191 2.12 1.02 4.70
C LYS A 191 1.52 0.62 6.06
N PRO A 192 0.75 -0.48 6.19
CA PRO A 192 0.20 -0.87 7.51
C PRO A 192 1.27 -1.23 8.55
N TYR A 193 2.46 -1.66 8.11
CA TYR A 193 3.60 -1.94 8.99
C TYR A 193 4.42 -0.68 9.24
N LEU A 194 4.55 0.19 8.24
CA LEU A 194 5.17 1.50 8.36
C LEU A 194 4.44 2.38 9.38
N ALA A 195 3.11 2.45 9.33
CA ALA A 195 2.28 3.15 10.32
C ALA A 195 2.58 2.70 11.76
N LYS A 196 2.78 1.39 11.96
CA LYS A 196 3.11 0.84 13.29
C LYS A 196 4.53 1.21 13.76
N CYS A 197 5.45 1.52 12.84
CA CYS A 197 6.80 1.97 13.18
C CYS A 197 6.84 3.48 13.41
N LEU A 198 6.07 4.24 12.63
CA LEU A 198 5.86 5.68 12.82
C LEU A 198 5.04 6.00 14.07
N GLY A 199 4.37 5.00 14.67
CA GLY A 199 3.55 5.15 15.88
C GLY A 199 2.15 5.72 15.61
N SER A 200 1.86 6.11 14.37
CA SER A 200 0.58 6.67 13.95
C SER A 200 0.23 6.20 12.53
N GLY A 201 -1.07 6.02 12.26
CA GLY A 201 -1.60 5.85 10.91
C GLY A 201 -1.78 7.17 10.16
N GLU A 202 -1.54 8.29 10.83
CA GLU A 202 -1.67 9.64 10.31
C GLU A 202 -0.33 10.37 10.36
N VAL A 203 -0.10 11.22 9.35
CA VAL A 203 1.13 11.97 9.15
C VAL A 203 0.78 13.45 9.09
N GLU A 204 1.46 14.24 9.91
CA GLU A 204 1.40 15.70 9.88
C GLU A 204 2.36 16.23 8.80
N ILE A 205 1.87 17.17 8.00
CA ILE A 205 2.58 17.77 6.88
C ILE A 205 2.51 19.28 6.98
N ARG A 206 3.64 19.93 6.79
CA ARG A 206 3.79 21.37 6.70
C ARG A 206 4.21 21.72 5.27
N ALA A 207 3.36 22.41 4.53
CA ALA A 207 3.62 22.83 3.16
C ALA A 207 3.73 24.35 3.06
N ALA A 208 4.80 24.86 2.46
CA ALA A 208 4.92 26.23 2.01
C ALA A 208 4.34 26.34 0.60
N VAL A 209 3.37 27.23 0.44
CA VAL A 209 2.55 27.34 -0.76
C VAL A 209 2.72 28.74 -1.33
N ARG A 210 3.02 28.83 -2.62
CA ARG A 210 3.12 30.08 -3.37
C ARG A 210 2.02 30.11 -4.41
N GLY A 211 1.33 31.24 -4.53
CA GLY A 211 0.28 31.41 -5.51
C GLY A 211 0.35 32.75 -6.22
N ARG A 212 -0.15 32.79 -7.46
CA ARG A 212 -0.36 34.00 -8.25
C ARG A 212 -1.70 33.89 -8.97
N GLY A 213 -2.68 34.68 -8.55
CA GLY A 213 -4.04 34.57 -9.10
C GLY A 213 -4.72 33.29 -8.62
N ASP A 214 -5.12 32.44 -9.57
CA ASP A 214 -5.81 31.17 -9.29
C ASP A 214 -4.85 29.95 -9.30
N GLU A 215 -3.60 30.15 -9.74
CA GLU A 215 -2.57 29.11 -9.73
C GLU A 215 -1.85 29.11 -8.38
N VAL A 216 -1.77 27.92 -7.78
CA VAL A 216 -1.23 27.70 -6.43
C VAL A 216 -0.42 26.41 -6.44
N GLU A 217 0.84 26.51 -6.04
CA GLU A 217 1.78 25.40 -6.03
C GLU A 217 2.43 25.26 -4.65
N ALA A 218 2.62 24.02 -4.20
CA ALA A 218 3.48 23.77 -3.05
C ALA A 218 4.94 23.93 -3.49
N VAL A 219 5.64 24.85 -2.84
CA VAL A 219 7.06 25.11 -3.12
C VAL A 219 7.92 24.13 -2.32
N GLU A 220 7.58 23.92 -1.06
CA GLU A 220 8.29 23.03 -0.16
C GLU A 220 7.27 22.32 0.74
N ALA A 221 7.51 21.04 1.03
CA ALA A 221 6.72 20.31 2.01
C ALA A 221 7.62 19.46 2.90
N GLU A 222 7.34 19.52 4.20
CA GLU A 222 8.09 18.83 5.23
C GLU A 222 7.15 17.99 6.09
N SER A 223 7.66 16.86 6.57
CA SER A 223 6.98 16.05 7.58
C SER A 223 8.00 15.35 8.45
N ALA A 224 7.87 15.53 9.77
CA ALA A 224 8.76 14.85 10.72
C ALA A 224 8.63 13.32 10.63
N ALA A 225 7.43 12.80 10.38
CA ALA A 225 7.22 11.36 10.22
C ALA A 225 7.90 10.82 8.95
N ILE A 226 7.74 11.51 7.81
CA ILE A 226 8.40 11.09 6.56
C ILE A 226 9.91 11.27 6.65
N ALA A 227 10.40 12.36 7.25
CA ALA A 227 11.83 12.59 7.48
C ALA A 227 12.47 11.54 8.40
N SER A 228 11.70 10.93 9.30
CA SER A 228 12.18 9.86 10.19
C SER A 228 12.40 8.50 9.48
N ILE A 229 11.90 8.36 8.24
CA ILE A 229 12.11 7.16 7.43
C ILE A 229 13.61 7.09 7.10
N SER A 230 14.26 6.07 7.67
CA SER A 230 15.69 5.82 7.57
C SER A 230 15.92 4.34 7.21
N PRO A 231 17.13 3.95 6.78
CA PRO A 231 17.45 2.55 6.51
C PRO A 231 17.13 1.62 7.70
N GLY A 232 17.38 2.06 8.93
CA GLY A 232 17.05 1.29 10.14
C GLY A 232 15.54 1.10 10.32
N MET A 233 14.73 2.14 10.08
CA MET A 233 13.27 2.03 10.12
C MET A 233 12.76 1.08 9.04
N ILE A 234 13.29 1.15 7.82
CA ILE A 234 12.92 0.25 6.72
C ILE A 234 13.20 -1.21 7.13
N GLY A 235 14.35 -1.47 7.77
CA GLY A 235 14.67 -2.79 8.34
C GLY A 235 13.64 -3.26 9.38
N GLU A 236 13.23 -2.40 10.30
CA GLU A 236 12.22 -2.73 11.31
C GLU A 236 10.83 -2.99 10.68
N VAL A 237 10.42 -2.19 9.69
CA VAL A 237 9.18 -2.41 8.95
C VAL A 237 9.21 -3.77 8.25
N ARG A 238 10.33 -4.13 7.61
CA ARG A 238 10.55 -5.45 7.00
C ARG A 238 10.40 -6.54 8.03
N PHE A 239 11.07 -6.45 9.17
CA PHE A 239 10.97 -7.45 10.22
C PHE A 239 9.53 -7.63 10.74
N ARG A 240 8.80 -6.54 10.96
CA ARG A 240 7.39 -6.60 11.39
C ARG A 240 6.50 -7.25 10.34
N TYR A 241 6.73 -6.96 9.06
CA TYR A 241 6.05 -7.64 7.95
C TYR A 241 6.29 -9.15 8.02
N VAL A 242 7.55 -9.56 8.10
CA VAL A 242 7.96 -10.97 8.12
C VAL A 242 7.39 -11.70 9.34
N LYS A 243 7.43 -11.07 10.52
CA LYS A 243 6.81 -11.61 11.74
C LYS A 243 5.30 -11.76 11.58
N GLY A 244 4.65 -10.81 10.90
CA GLY A 244 3.23 -10.88 10.54
C GLY A 244 2.91 -12.05 9.63
N GLU A 245 3.66 -12.22 8.54
CA GLU A 245 3.48 -13.33 7.60
C GLU A 245 3.85 -14.67 8.22
N LEU A 246 4.87 -14.75 9.07
CA LEU A 246 5.25 -15.96 9.82
C LEU A 246 4.13 -16.41 10.74
N ARG A 247 3.49 -15.48 11.45
CA ARG A 247 2.31 -15.78 12.29
C ARG A 247 1.14 -16.31 11.46
N LYS A 248 0.91 -15.78 10.26
CA LYS A 248 -0.15 -16.26 9.35
C LYS A 248 0.18 -17.65 8.81
N TRP A 249 1.41 -17.86 8.35
CA TRP A 249 1.87 -19.14 7.82
C TRP A 249 1.88 -20.25 8.87
N ARG A 250 2.19 -19.92 10.14
CA ARG A 250 2.05 -20.85 11.27
C ARG A 250 0.63 -21.42 11.44
N ARG A 251 -0.39 -20.83 10.83
CA ARG A 251 -1.76 -21.38 10.80
C ARG A 251 -2.06 -22.26 9.58
N GLY A 252 -1.22 -22.23 8.55
CA GLY A 252 -1.40 -23.01 7.32
C GLY A 252 -0.92 -24.46 7.42
N LYS A 253 -1.31 -25.31 6.45
CA LYS A 253 -0.94 -26.74 6.40
C LYS A 253 0.47 -27.00 5.85
N ARG A 254 1.04 -26.08 5.07
CA ARG A 254 2.31 -26.27 4.37
C ARG A 254 3.50 -26.06 5.32
N ARG A 255 4.33 -27.09 5.52
CA ARG A 255 5.49 -27.06 6.44
C ARG A 255 6.75 -26.43 5.87
N VAL A 256 7.01 -26.62 4.58
CA VAL A 256 8.16 -26.04 3.88
C VAL A 256 7.67 -25.10 2.80
N THR A 257 8.17 -23.87 2.79
CA THR A 257 7.91 -22.89 1.74
C THR A 257 9.22 -22.30 1.25
N THR A 258 9.24 -21.72 0.06
CA THR A 258 10.39 -20.93 -0.39
C THR A 258 10.26 -19.51 0.13
N ALA A 259 11.39 -18.83 0.35
CA ALA A 259 11.42 -17.41 0.69
C ALA A 259 10.60 -16.61 -0.33
N ALA A 260 10.87 -16.78 -1.63
CA ALA A 260 10.10 -16.14 -2.69
C ALA A 260 8.56 -16.30 -2.60
N ARG A 261 8.02 -17.49 -2.26
CA ARG A 261 6.55 -17.68 -2.12
C ARG A 261 6.02 -17.11 -0.82
N PHE A 262 6.83 -17.17 0.22
CA PHE A 262 6.47 -16.61 1.51
C PHE A 262 6.49 -15.06 1.48
N PHE A 263 7.28 -14.49 0.57
CA PHE A 263 7.47 -13.06 0.36
C PHE A 263 6.87 -12.55 -0.97
N GLU A 264 5.98 -13.31 -1.62
CA GLU A 264 5.46 -13.01 -2.97
C GLU A 264 4.97 -11.55 -3.10
N ARG A 265 4.20 -11.08 -2.10
CA ARG A 265 3.66 -9.71 -2.05
C ARG A 265 4.69 -8.58 -1.92
N ILE A 266 5.88 -8.86 -1.39
CA ILE A 266 6.95 -7.86 -1.25
C ILE A 266 8.04 -8.04 -2.32
N HIS A 267 8.24 -9.27 -2.79
CA HIS A 267 9.13 -9.60 -3.89
C HIS A 267 8.63 -8.98 -5.21
N GLU A 268 7.33 -9.01 -5.50
CA GLU A 268 6.74 -8.35 -6.69
C GLU A 268 7.01 -6.84 -6.72
N VAL A 269 7.23 -6.22 -5.56
CA VAL A 269 7.49 -4.79 -5.41
C VAL A 269 8.99 -4.51 -5.24
N GLY A 270 9.86 -5.51 -5.46
CA GLY A 270 11.31 -5.36 -5.38
C GLY A 270 11.87 -5.16 -3.97
N PHE A 271 11.10 -5.47 -2.92
CA PHE A 271 11.62 -5.56 -1.55
C PHE A 271 12.32 -6.92 -1.36
N GLY A 272 13.56 -7.02 -1.82
CA GLY A 272 14.37 -8.23 -1.72
C GLY A 272 15.12 -8.49 -3.02
N GLU A 273 16.23 -7.79 -3.22
CA GLU A 273 17.10 -7.98 -4.39
C GLU A 273 17.72 -9.39 -4.42
N SER A 274 17.79 -10.08 -3.26
CA SER A 274 18.06 -11.52 -3.16
C SER A 274 17.37 -12.16 -1.94
N ASP A 275 17.16 -13.48 -1.98
CA ASP A 275 16.70 -14.28 -0.81
C ASP A 275 17.62 -14.06 0.41
N THR A 276 18.91 -13.78 0.19
CA THR A 276 19.96 -13.61 1.21
C THR A 276 19.90 -12.26 1.89
N ASP A 277 19.83 -11.15 1.14
CA ASP A 277 19.79 -9.80 1.72
C ASP A 277 18.54 -9.61 2.58
N PHE A 278 17.42 -10.17 2.09
CA PHE A 278 16.17 -10.12 2.81
C PHE A 278 16.20 -10.93 4.11
N LEU A 279 16.84 -12.11 4.11
CA LEU A 279 17.10 -12.85 5.34
C LEU A 279 17.94 -12.05 6.31
N VAL A 280 19.07 -11.49 5.86
CA VAL A 280 19.99 -10.75 6.71
C VAL A 280 19.26 -9.60 7.43
N ASP A 281 18.37 -8.88 6.74
CA ASP A 281 17.57 -7.83 7.38
C ASP A 281 16.61 -8.36 8.45
N ILE A 282 15.99 -9.54 8.23
CA ILE A 282 15.16 -10.20 9.24
C ILE A 282 15.99 -10.61 10.45
N LEU A 283 17.19 -11.16 10.21
CA LEU A 283 18.08 -11.68 11.24
C LEU A 283 18.65 -10.54 12.09
N ARG A 284 18.95 -9.39 11.49
CA ARG A 284 19.49 -8.20 12.19
C ARG A 284 18.47 -7.46 13.04
N ALA A 285 17.20 -7.46 12.64
CA ALA A 285 16.14 -6.78 13.37
C ALA A 285 15.79 -7.47 14.71
N ARG A 286 16.31 -8.68 14.95
CA ARG A 286 16.13 -9.39 16.21
C ARG A 286 17.46 -9.89 16.72
N ASP A 287 17.70 -9.71 18.01
CA ASP A 287 18.79 -10.41 18.72
C ASP A 287 18.46 -11.90 18.90
N ALA A 288 18.31 -12.61 17.77
CA ALA A 288 18.08 -14.04 17.75
C ALA A 288 19.42 -14.73 18.02
N LYS A 289 19.42 -15.71 18.93
CA LYS A 289 20.64 -16.42 19.34
C LYS A 289 21.48 -16.94 18.17
N HIS A 290 20.83 -17.33 17.07
CA HIS A 290 21.46 -17.97 15.92
C HIS A 290 21.52 -17.06 14.69
N SER A 291 21.32 -15.74 14.84
CA SER A 291 21.40 -14.79 13.73
C SER A 291 22.70 -14.95 12.94
N ALA A 292 23.85 -14.97 13.62
CA ALA A 292 25.16 -15.15 13.00
C ALA A 292 25.31 -16.48 12.23
N HIS A 293 24.72 -17.57 12.75
CA HIS A 293 24.79 -18.90 12.11
C HIS A 293 23.96 -18.91 10.83
N VAL A 294 22.73 -18.39 10.88
CA VAL A 294 21.87 -18.31 9.70
C VAL A 294 22.43 -17.32 8.68
N GLU A 295 22.97 -16.18 9.12
CA GLU A 295 23.63 -15.20 8.22
C GLU A 295 24.79 -15.84 7.48
N TYR A 296 25.64 -16.60 8.17
CA TYR A 296 26.76 -17.30 7.55
C TYR A 296 26.28 -18.34 6.52
N LEU A 297 25.32 -19.20 6.87
CA LEU A 297 24.79 -20.21 5.94
C LEU A 297 24.04 -19.59 4.76
N ALA A 298 23.35 -18.46 4.97
CA ALA A 298 22.69 -17.72 3.90
C ALA A 298 23.69 -17.09 2.93
N GLY A 299 24.86 -16.63 3.44
CA GLY A 299 25.97 -16.15 2.62
C GLY A 299 26.60 -17.24 1.76
N LEU A 300 26.61 -18.50 2.23
CA LEU A 300 27.09 -19.66 1.47
C LEU A 300 26.03 -20.27 0.54
N HIS A 301 24.79 -19.83 0.65
CA HIS A 301 23.68 -20.46 -0.04
C HIS A 301 23.73 -20.22 -1.56
N HIS A 302 23.75 -21.30 -2.35
CA HIS A 302 23.75 -21.23 -3.81
C HIS A 302 22.33 -21.05 -4.39
N SER A 303 21.78 -19.86 -4.22
CA SER A 303 20.40 -19.46 -4.58
C SER A 303 20.01 -19.70 -6.04
N ASN A 304 20.98 -19.67 -6.97
CA ASN A 304 20.78 -19.93 -8.40
C ASN A 304 20.35 -21.39 -8.71
N LEU A 305 20.68 -22.34 -7.82
CA LEU A 305 20.36 -23.77 -8.01
C LEU A 305 19.11 -24.17 -7.23
N VAL A 306 19.04 -23.75 -5.97
CA VAL A 306 17.90 -24.03 -5.09
C VAL A 306 17.54 -22.74 -4.40
N ARG A 307 16.26 -22.36 -4.43
CA ARG A 307 15.77 -21.23 -3.63
C ARG A 307 15.82 -21.56 -2.15
N LEU A 308 16.11 -20.55 -1.34
CA LEU A 308 16.10 -20.67 0.10
C LEU A 308 14.73 -21.13 0.60
N ARG A 309 14.74 -22.05 1.56
CA ARG A 309 13.51 -22.61 2.12
C ARG A 309 13.35 -22.28 3.60
N LEU A 310 12.12 -21.93 3.96
CA LEU A 310 11.67 -21.72 5.32
C LEU A 310 10.90 -22.95 5.78
N VAL A 311 11.20 -23.41 6.98
CA VAL A 311 10.59 -24.56 7.64
C VAL A 311 9.88 -24.07 8.91
N LYS A 312 8.65 -24.54 9.14
CA LYS A 312 7.69 -23.87 10.03
C LYS A 312 7.92 -24.13 11.52
N ASP A 313 8.11 -25.39 11.88
CA ASP A 313 8.06 -25.87 13.27
C ASP A 313 9.16 -26.93 13.50
N PRO A 314 10.31 -26.54 14.11
CA PRO A 314 10.65 -25.19 14.56
C PRO A 314 10.91 -24.25 13.39
N PHE A 315 10.78 -22.93 13.61
CA PHE A 315 11.12 -21.95 12.57
C PHE A 315 12.61 -22.05 12.23
N SER A 316 12.90 -22.40 11.00
CA SER A 316 14.24 -22.81 10.58
C SER A 316 14.45 -22.59 9.08
N PHE A 317 15.70 -22.62 8.67
CA PHE A 317 16.15 -22.35 7.31
C PHE A 317 16.80 -23.60 6.73
N LEU A 318 16.49 -23.88 5.48
CA LEU A 318 17.12 -24.94 4.70
C LEU A 318 17.89 -24.30 3.55
N CYS A 319 19.22 -24.28 3.67
CA CYS A 319 20.15 -23.76 2.68
C CYS A 319 20.75 -24.90 1.85
N PHE A 320 20.93 -24.66 0.56
CA PHE A 320 21.74 -25.50 -0.31
C PHE A 320 23.16 -24.91 -0.40
N LEU A 321 24.17 -25.68 -0.02
CA LEU A 321 25.56 -25.26 0.08
C LEU A 321 26.43 -26.06 -0.90
N PRO A 322 27.22 -25.41 -1.75
CA PRO A 322 28.23 -26.08 -2.57
C PRO A 322 29.45 -26.37 -1.70
N GLY A 323 29.92 -27.62 -1.72
CA GLY A 323 31.23 -28.01 -1.19
C GLY A 323 32.24 -28.20 -2.31
N LYS A 324 33.45 -28.65 -1.94
CA LYS A 324 34.56 -28.87 -2.87
C LYS A 324 34.33 -30.04 -3.82
N SER A 325 33.83 -31.15 -3.28
CA SER A 325 33.57 -32.40 -4.03
C SER A 325 32.09 -32.79 -4.00
N ASP A 326 31.38 -32.36 -2.97
CA ASP A 326 29.98 -32.70 -2.68
C ASP A 326 29.10 -31.44 -2.55
N CYS A 327 27.79 -31.64 -2.57
CA CYS A 327 26.80 -30.61 -2.24
C CYS A 327 26.08 -30.95 -0.96
N PHE A 328 25.60 -29.95 -0.24
CA PHE A 328 24.98 -30.14 1.06
C PHE A 328 23.65 -29.41 1.18
N PHE A 329 22.71 -30.03 1.88
CA PHE A 329 21.56 -29.32 2.44
C PHE A 329 21.82 -29.08 3.93
N ALA A 330 21.85 -27.80 4.32
CA ALA A 330 22.04 -27.36 5.69
C ALA A 330 20.73 -26.88 6.29
N TRP A 331 20.30 -27.52 7.37
CA TRP A 331 19.13 -27.12 8.15
C TRP A 331 19.58 -26.52 9.49
N GLU A 332 19.20 -25.26 9.70
CA GLU A 332 19.53 -24.50 10.91
C GLU A 332 18.27 -23.88 11.50
N THR A 333 18.13 -23.96 12.82
CA THR A 333 16.96 -23.38 13.49
C THR A 333 17.22 -21.95 13.92
N PHE A 334 16.18 -21.11 13.88
CA PHE A 334 16.35 -19.70 14.20
C PHE A 334 16.56 -19.44 15.70
N GLU A 335 16.06 -20.33 16.56
CA GLU A 335 16.05 -20.14 18.03
C GLU A 335 16.54 -21.34 18.84
N GLY A 336 16.71 -22.53 18.23
CA GLY A 336 16.91 -23.79 18.96
C GLY A 336 18.38 -24.21 19.03
N THR A 337 18.90 -24.43 20.23
CA THR A 337 20.33 -24.53 20.56
C THR A 337 21.02 -25.87 20.25
N ASP A 338 20.49 -26.70 19.36
CA ASP A 338 20.93 -28.09 19.23
C ASP A 338 22.18 -28.24 18.34
N ALA A 339 21.98 -28.20 17.02
CA ALA A 339 23.04 -28.36 16.02
C ALA A 339 22.54 -27.92 14.64
N THR A 340 23.48 -27.59 13.76
CA THR A 340 23.23 -27.52 12.31
C THR A 340 23.24 -28.91 11.72
N TYR A 341 22.23 -29.22 10.91
CA TYR A 341 22.04 -30.54 10.32
C TYR A 341 22.47 -30.47 8.85
N LEU A 342 23.34 -31.37 8.43
CA LEU A 342 23.88 -31.41 7.07
C LEU A 342 23.54 -32.76 6.42
N TRP A 343 22.98 -32.72 5.23
CA TRP A 343 22.85 -33.90 4.37
C TRP A 343 23.73 -33.72 3.14
N SER A 344 24.75 -34.58 2.98
CA SER A 344 25.64 -34.56 1.83
C SER A 344 25.04 -35.32 0.64
N PHE A 345 25.30 -34.78 -0.54
CA PHE A 345 25.06 -35.42 -1.81
C PHE A 345 26.39 -35.55 -2.55
N GLY A 346 26.77 -36.80 -2.82
CA GLY A 346 28.05 -37.22 -3.41
C GLY A 346 28.30 -36.78 -4.87
N LYS A 347 27.92 -35.55 -5.22
CA LYS A 347 28.08 -34.95 -6.54
C LYS A 347 28.40 -33.47 -6.40
N PRO A 348 29.27 -32.95 -7.28
CA PRO A 348 29.64 -31.55 -7.26
C PRO A 348 28.52 -30.66 -7.83
N PRO A 349 28.53 -29.34 -7.55
CA PRO A 349 27.50 -28.41 -8.00
C PRO A 349 27.29 -28.40 -9.52
N GLU A 350 28.36 -28.51 -10.30
CA GLU A 350 28.34 -28.47 -11.76
C GLU A 350 27.54 -29.64 -12.35
N TYR A 351 27.58 -30.80 -11.70
CA TYR A 351 26.79 -31.97 -12.09
C TYR A 351 25.28 -31.66 -11.96
N LEU A 352 24.88 -31.00 -10.88
CA LEU A 352 23.48 -30.69 -10.58
C LEU A 352 22.88 -29.64 -11.51
N VAL A 353 23.69 -28.70 -12.02
CA VAL A 353 23.27 -27.73 -13.04
C VAL A 353 22.70 -28.46 -14.26
N SER A 354 23.37 -29.54 -14.67
CA SER A 354 22.99 -30.36 -15.83
C SER A 354 21.95 -31.43 -15.52
N HIS A 355 21.78 -31.82 -14.24
CA HIS A 355 20.91 -32.93 -13.81
C HIS A 355 19.81 -32.47 -12.85
N LYS A 356 19.01 -31.48 -13.27
CA LYS A 356 17.96 -30.84 -12.46
C LYS A 356 16.94 -31.81 -11.85
N GLN A 357 16.67 -32.96 -12.49
CA GLN A 357 15.74 -33.97 -11.94
C GLN A 357 16.31 -34.66 -10.70
N GLU A 358 17.63 -34.89 -10.66
CA GLU A 358 18.28 -35.47 -9.48
C GLU A 358 18.26 -34.48 -8.32
N LEU A 359 18.53 -33.20 -8.60
CA LEU A 359 18.41 -32.13 -7.61
C LEU A 359 17.01 -32.09 -6.98
N LYS A 360 15.96 -32.18 -7.82
CA LYS A 360 14.57 -32.23 -7.35
C LYS A 360 14.29 -33.44 -6.47
N ARG A 361 14.76 -34.63 -6.88
CA ARG A 361 14.60 -35.86 -6.09
C ARG A 361 15.28 -35.74 -4.73
N TRP A 362 16.50 -35.20 -4.70
CA TRP A 362 17.25 -35.00 -3.47
C TRP A 362 16.61 -34.00 -2.53
N LEU A 363 16.15 -32.87 -3.09
CA LEU A 363 15.41 -31.88 -2.33
C LEU A 363 14.14 -32.47 -1.71
N GLY A 364 13.37 -33.23 -2.49
CA GLY A 364 12.17 -33.92 -1.97
C GLY A 364 12.51 -34.97 -0.90
N TRP A 365 13.65 -35.65 -1.03
CA TRP A 365 14.13 -36.58 -0.01
C TRP A 365 14.47 -35.85 1.30
N VAL A 366 15.19 -34.73 1.26
CA VAL A 366 15.49 -33.92 2.46
C VAL A 366 14.22 -33.36 3.10
N GLU A 367 13.24 -32.89 2.31
CA GLU A 367 11.94 -32.48 2.84
C GLU A 367 11.22 -33.63 3.57
N THR A 368 11.35 -34.86 3.06
CA THR A 368 10.82 -36.05 3.73
C THR A 368 11.58 -36.34 5.04
N GLN A 369 12.90 -36.13 5.08
CA GLN A 369 13.67 -36.26 6.33
C GLN A 369 13.20 -35.25 7.38
N LEU A 370 12.92 -34.01 6.98
CA LEU A 370 12.37 -32.99 7.87
C LEU A 370 10.98 -33.37 8.40
N ASP A 371 10.13 -33.93 7.55
CA ASP A 371 8.82 -34.45 7.96
C ASP A 371 8.96 -35.61 8.97
N LEU A 372 9.93 -36.50 8.79
CA LEU A 372 10.23 -37.57 9.75
C LEU A 372 10.72 -37.02 11.09
N ILE A 373 11.69 -36.09 11.09
CA ILE A 373 12.18 -35.44 12.31
C ILE A 373 11.04 -34.75 13.06
N HIS A 374 10.09 -34.14 12.33
CA HIS A 374 8.95 -33.48 12.93
C HIS A 374 7.92 -34.48 13.52
N ALA A 375 7.68 -35.60 12.84
CA ALA A 375 6.70 -36.59 13.27
C ALA A 375 7.20 -37.51 14.41
N ALA A 376 8.44 -37.97 14.31
CA ALA A 376 9.07 -38.94 15.22
C ALA A 376 9.90 -38.26 16.32
N GLY A 377 10.35 -37.02 16.08
CA GLY A 377 11.29 -36.32 16.94
C GLY A 377 12.75 -36.51 16.51
N ARG A 378 13.62 -35.66 17.05
CA ARG A 378 15.05 -35.61 16.68
C ARG A 378 15.81 -36.86 17.14
N ASP A 379 15.54 -37.34 18.35
CA ASP A 379 16.27 -38.47 18.94
C ASP A 379 16.04 -39.76 18.15
N GLU A 380 14.80 -40.02 17.75
CA GLU A 380 14.45 -41.18 16.92
C GLU A 380 15.08 -41.09 15.53
N TYR A 381 15.14 -39.88 14.96
CA TYR A 381 15.85 -39.66 13.70
C TYR A 381 17.34 -39.95 13.82
N HIS A 382 18.00 -39.50 14.89
CA HIS A 382 19.45 -39.68 15.07
C HIS A 382 19.86 -41.14 15.18
N GLN A 383 19.00 -42.00 15.76
CA GLN A 383 19.27 -43.43 15.88
C GLN A 383 19.27 -44.14 14.52
N ASN A 384 18.57 -43.58 13.52
CA ASN A 384 18.37 -44.19 12.21
C ASN A 384 18.91 -43.31 11.07
N ALA A 385 19.81 -42.38 11.38
CA ALA A 385 20.29 -41.42 10.41
C ALA A 385 21.14 -42.07 9.30
N SER A 386 20.98 -41.57 8.07
CA SER A 386 21.77 -42.00 6.91
C SER A 386 23.27 -41.71 7.11
N PRO A 387 24.19 -42.49 6.51
CA PRO A 387 25.61 -42.16 6.48
C PRO A 387 25.94 -40.79 5.86
N SER A 388 25.04 -40.26 5.02
CA SER A 388 25.15 -38.92 4.43
C SER A 388 24.73 -37.78 5.38
N PHE A 389 24.30 -38.10 6.60
CA PHE A 389 23.86 -37.12 7.58
C PHE A 389 24.96 -36.80 8.59
N ARG A 390 25.15 -35.51 8.87
CA ARG A 390 26.08 -35.01 9.88
C ARG A 390 25.42 -33.92 10.73
N ARG A 391 25.83 -33.85 11.99
CA ARG A 391 25.47 -32.76 12.91
C ARG A 391 26.72 -31.94 13.23
N VAL A 392 26.58 -30.63 13.21
CA VAL A 392 27.59 -29.68 13.67
C VAL A 392 27.02 -28.96 14.88
N PHE A 393 27.56 -29.26 16.06
CA PHE A 393 27.00 -28.78 17.32
C PHE A 393 27.38 -27.33 17.59
N HIS A 394 26.51 -26.61 18.27
CA HIS A 394 26.81 -25.26 18.72
C HIS A 394 27.47 -25.26 20.10
N SER A 395 28.49 -24.43 20.30
CA SER A 395 29.16 -24.28 21.61
C SER A 395 28.90 -22.92 22.24
N TYR A 396 27.72 -22.72 22.83
CA TYR A 396 27.33 -21.42 23.42
C TYR A 396 28.02 -21.06 24.73
N LYS A 397 28.64 -22.05 25.41
CA LYS A 397 29.26 -21.85 26.72
C LYS A 397 30.74 -21.45 26.62
N GLU A 398 31.34 -21.59 25.44
CA GLU A 398 32.75 -21.33 25.22
C GLU A 398 32.94 -20.00 24.48
N ALA A 399 33.95 -19.23 24.87
CA ALA A 399 34.37 -18.06 24.10
C ALA A 399 34.78 -18.50 22.68
N GLY A 400 34.23 -17.83 21.65
CA GLY A 400 34.51 -18.18 20.24
C GLY A 400 33.70 -19.37 19.70
N GLY A 401 32.64 -19.80 20.37
CA GLY A 401 31.81 -20.93 19.93
C GLY A 401 31.27 -20.83 18.49
N PHE A 402 30.96 -19.62 18.03
CA PHE A 402 30.56 -19.38 16.65
C PHE A 402 31.69 -19.65 15.65
N GLU A 403 32.92 -19.19 15.91
CA GLU A 403 34.05 -19.43 15.01
C GLU A 403 34.39 -20.92 14.96
N LYS A 404 34.33 -21.64 16.10
CA LYS A 404 34.51 -23.11 16.11
C LYS A 404 33.46 -23.82 15.25
N TRP A 405 32.19 -23.44 15.40
CA TRP A 405 31.10 -23.99 14.59
C TRP A 405 31.34 -23.71 13.10
N LYS A 406 31.74 -22.49 12.77
CA LYS A 406 32.01 -22.05 11.39
C LYS A 406 33.18 -22.81 10.77
N ASP A 407 34.27 -22.98 11.51
CA ASP A 407 35.41 -23.79 11.09
C ASP A 407 34.98 -25.25 10.86
N GLU A 408 34.11 -25.81 11.71
CA GLU A 408 33.59 -27.17 11.50
C GLU A 408 32.71 -27.26 10.25
N ILE A 409 31.82 -26.28 10.01
CA ILE A 409 31.06 -26.22 8.75
C ILE A 409 32.01 -26.19 7.55
N GLN A 410 33.03 -25.33 7.55
CA GLN A 410 34.01 -25.24 6.45
C GLN A 410 34.75 -26.56 6.23
N ASN A 411 35.23 -27.18 7.31
CA ASN A 411 35.88 -28.49 7.22
C ASN A 411 34.97 -29.56 6.62
N VAL A 412 33.66 -29.53 6.90
CA VAL A 412 32.70 -30.47 6.27
C VAL A 412 32.53 -30.18 4.78
N LEU A 413 32.49 -28.91 4.38
CA LEU A 413 32.33 -28.51 2.98
C LEU A 413 33.60 -28.73 2.13
N GLU A 414 34.78 -28.79 2.76
CA GLU A 414 36.07 -28.97 2.10
C GLU A 414 36.49 -30.44 1.93
N GLN A 415 35.88 -31.36 2.70
CA GLN A 415 35.97 -32.81 2.53
C GLN A 415 35.28 -33.22 1.23
#